data_AF-W7S7M2-F1
#
_entry.id   AF-W7S7M2-F1
#
_cell.length_a   1.000
_cell.length_b   1.000
_cell.length_c   1.000
_cell.angle_alpha   90.00
_cell.angle_beta   90.00
_cell.angle_gamma   90.00
#
_symmetry.space_group_name_H-M   'P 1'
#
loop_
_entity.id
_entity.type
_entity.pdbx_description
1 polymer ?
#
loop_
_entity_poly.entity_id
_entity_poly.type
_entity_poly.pdbx_seq_one_letter_code
_entity_poly.pdbx_strand_id
1 'polypeptide(L)'
;MTKVLGNFDAAQHPTAQSAGHYNDPDMLVVGMSGFTAAQSRTHLSLWAISGAPLIAGNNLATMSADTRNILGNREVLAIDQDSLGRQGVKVAEDHTGQQVYSKVLAGGGRRAVVALNRTGSAADITVRFADLGLAGTASVRDVWNAADLGSTTTGYTVHVPAQEAVLLMVTGTDQPGGGGRVGAIVGKQSGRCLDIDHSSTTNGTQAQIWDCNGQANQQWTYTGGQQLSVYGGGKCLDALNQGTTAGTQAVIWDCNGQANQQWTVGADGAIRGVQSGLCLDATGAHTANGTKIVLWPCGTGDNQLWSLQ
;
A
#
# COMPACT_ATOMS: atom_id res chain seq x y z
N MET A 1 -0.36 1.03 26.48
CA MET A 1 -0.41 0.49 25.11
C MET A 1 -1.78 0.67 24.45
N THR A 2 -2.90 0.38 25.11
CA THR A 2 -4.25 0.48 24.51
C THR A 2 -4.56 1.81 23.81
N LYS A 3 -4.27 2.96 24.44
CA LYS A 3 -4.48 4.27 23.82
C LYS A 3 -3.59 4.50 22.60
N VAL A 4 -2.33 4.06 22.66
CA VAL A 4 -1.38 4.14 21.54
C VAL A 4 -1.91 3.37 20.33
N LEU A 5 -2.43 2.16 20.53
CA LEU A 5 -3.04 1.38 19.47
C LEU A 5 -4.32 2.04 18.93
N GLY A 6 -5.17 2.57 19.80
CA GLY A 6 -6.38 3.28 19.39
C GLY A 6 -6.10 4.52 18.52
N ASN A 7 -5.10 5.32 18.91
CA ASN A 7 -4.66 6.47 18.10
C ASN A 7 -4.06 6.04 16.77
N PHE A 8 -3.21 5.01 16.77
CA PHE A 8 -2.62 4.47 15.55
C PHE A 8 -3.70 4.00 14.56
N ASP A 9 -4.71 3.27 15.05
CA ASP A 9 -5.84 2.79 14.24
C ASP A 9 -6.66 3.95 13.68
N ALA A 10 -6.96 4.96 14.50
CA ALA A 10 -7.73 6.13 14.10
C ALA A 10 -7.01 7.00 13.06
N ALA A 11 -5.67 6.93 12.97
CA ALA A 11 -4.88 7.69 12.01
C ALA A 11 -4.65 6.96 10.67
N GLN A 12 -5.19 5.76 10.46
CA GLN A 12 -4.99 5.00 9.22
C GLN A 12 -5.85 5.54 8.06
N HIS A 13 -5.35 6.58 7.40
CA HIS A 13 -5.97 7.20 6.22
C HIS A 13 -4.95 7.32 5.08
N PRO A 14 -4.53 6.20 4.48
CA PRO A 14 -3.39 6.16 3.56
C PRO A 14 -3.60 6.98 2.28
N THR A 15 -4.85 7.28 1.94
CA THR A 15 -5.23 8.08 0.77
C THR A 15 -5.20 9.58 1.03
N ALA A 16 -5.24 9.99 2.31
CA ALA A 16 -5.12 11.39 2.72
C ALA A 16 -3.66 11.80 2.97
N GLN A 17 -2.77 10.83 3.15
CA GLN A 17 -1.35 11.06 3.40
C GLN A 17 -0.52 10.97 2.11
N SER A 18 0.35 11.96 1.94
CA SER A 18 1.32 12.05 0.84
C SER A 18 2.54 12.86 1.28
N ALA A 19 3.57 12.95 0.46
CA ALA A 19 4.74 13.78 0.78
C ALA A 19 4.31 15.22 1.13
N GLY A 20 4.61 15.66 2.35
CA GLY A 20 4.21 16.97 2.87
C GLY A 20 2.87 17.03 3.61
N HIS A 21 2.06 15.97 3.61
CA HIS A 21 0.77 15.89 4.29
C HIS A 21 0.65 14.56 5.04
N TYR A 22 0.63 14.59 6.38
CA TYR A 22 0.76 13.39 7.20
C TYR A 22 -0.41 13.26 8.18
N ASN A 23 -0.89 12.04 8.37
CA ASN A 23 -1.84 11.73 9.43
C ASN A 23 -1.12 11.81 10.78
N ASP A 24 -1.75 12.46 11.76
CA ASP A 24 -1.16 12.67 13.09
C ASP A 24 -1.88 11.82 14.16
N PRO A 25 -1.28 10.70 14.60
CA PRO A 25 -1.77 9.89 15.72
C PRO A 25 -1.43 10.47 17.10
N ASP A 26 -1.04 11.75 17.20
CA ASP A 26 -0.63 12.47 18.41
C ASP A 26 0.83 12.20 18.83
N MET A 27 1.32 13.00 19.80
CA MET A 27 2.68 12.99 20.31
C MET A 27 3.11 11.64 20.91
N LEU A 28 4.41 11.38 20.86
CA LEU A 28 5.01 10.16 21.40
C LEU A 28 4.96 10.13 22.93
N VAL A 29 4.57 8.98 23.47
CA VAL A 29 4.68 8.64 24.91
C VAL A 29 5.91 7.78 25.22
N VAL A 30 6.83 7.64 24.26
CA VAL A 30 8.09 6.90 24.40
C VAL A 30 8.90 7.43 25.60
N GLY A 31 9.29 6.54 26.51
CA GLY A 31 10.10 6.90 27.68
C GLY A 31 9.36 7.68 28.79
N MET A 32 8.04 7.79 28.72
CA MET A 32 7.24 8.25 29.86
C MET A 32 7.19 7.18 30.96
N SER A 33 6.96 7.61 32.21
CA SER A 33 6.82 6.70 33.35
C SER A 33 5.71 5.68 33.11
N GLY A 34 5.99 4.41 33.39
CA GLY A 34 5.05 3.30 33.16
C GLY A 34 5.10 2.68 31.75
N PHE A 35 5.94 3.19 30.85
CA PHE A 35 6.16 2.60 29.52
C PHE A 35 7.48 1.81 29.49
N THR A 36 7.43 0.53 29.15
CA THR A 36 8.64 -0.31 29.07
C THR A 36 9.45 0.02 27.81
N ALA A 37 10.71 -0.45 27.76
CA ALA A 37 11.54 -0.34 26.56
C ALA A 37 10.91 -1.07 25.36
N ALA A 38 10.33 -2.25 25.59
CA ALA A 38 9.62 -3.01 24.56
C ALA A 38 8.39 -2.26 24.04
N GLN A 39 7.57 -1.70 24.94
CA GLN A 39 6.44 -0.87 24.56
C GLN A 39 6.88 0.38 23.80
N SER A 40 7.99 1.00 24.20
CA SER A 40 8.58 2.15 23.52
C SER A 40 9.02 1.81 22.09
N ARG A 41 9.65 0.64 21.88
CA ARG A 41 10.00 0.15 20.53
C ARG A 41 8.76 -0.13 19.68
N THR A 42 7.76 -0.79 20.23
CA THR A 42 6.46 -1.03 19.56
C THR A 42 5.82 0.29 19.14
N HIS A 43 5.72 1.25 20.05
CA HIS A 43 5.12 2.55 19.79
C HIS A 43 5.86 3.32 18.68
N LEU A 44 7.20 3.39 18.75
CA LEU A 44 7.98 4.07 17.70
C LEU A 44 7.89 3.33 16.36
N SER A 45 7.79 2.00 16.37
CA SER A 45 7.63 1.21 15.14
C SER A 45 6.28 1.48 14.46
N LEU A 46 5.21 1.66 15.25
CA LEU A 46 3.88 2.01 14.75
C LEU A 46 3.84 3.44 14.17
N TRP A 47 4.51 4.39 14.81
CA TRP A 47 4.61 5.74 14.24
C TRP A 47 5.45 5.73 12.96
N ALA A 48 6.59 5.02 12.96
CA ALA A 48 7.47 4.91 11.79
C ALA A 48 6.80 4.23 10.58
N ILE A 49 6.05 3.15 10.80
CA ILE A 49 5.32 2.49 9.71
C ILE A 49 4.19 3.39 9.19
N SER A 50 3.64 4.28 10.02
CA SER A 50 2.71 5.32 9.57
C SER A 50 3.43 6.46 8.83
N GLY A 51 4.70 6.75 9.13
CA GLY A 51 5.33 8.01 8.74
C GLY A 51 4.73 9.20 9.48
N ALA A 52 4.38 9.01 10.75
CA ALA A 52 3.74 10.01 11.58
C ALA A 52 4.76 11.03 12.14
N PRO A 53 4.32 12.23 12.56
CA PRO A 53 5.20 13.14 13.28
C PRO A 53 5.83 12.50 14.54
N LEU A 54 7.16 12.54 14.66
CA LEU A 54 7.89 12.02 15.81
C LEU A 54 8.14 13.11 16.86
N ILE A 55 7.06 13.58 17.49
CA ILE A 55 7.10 14.65 18.49
C ILE A 55 7.21 14.04 19.89
N ALA A 56 8.39 14.11 20.51
CA ALA A 56 8.65 13.50 21.82
C ALA A 56 7.90 14.21 22.96
N GLY A 57 7.16 13.45 23.79
CA GLY A 57 6.42 13.96 24.96
C GLY A 57 7.05 13.66 26.33
N ASN A 58 8.21 13.01 26.39
CA ASN A 58 8.87 12.68 27.65
C ASN A 58 9.72 13.83 28.22
N ASN A 59 10.05 13.76 29.52
CA ASN A 59 10.97 14.71 30.14
C ASN A 59 12.42 14.43 29.68
N LEU A 60 12.92 15.26 28.77
CA LEU A 60 14.26 15.12 28.20
C LEU A 60 15.39 15.28 29.24
N ALA A 61 15.17 16.05 30.32
CA ALA A 61 16.17 16.26 31.36
C ALA A 61 16.44 14.99 32.18
N THR A 62 15.47 14.08 32.26
CA THR A 62 15.55 12.82 33.00
C THR A 62 15.47 11.60 32.10
N MET A 63 15.66 11.77 30.79
CA MET A 63 15.55 10.69 29.80
C MET A 63 16.71 9.68 29.97
N SER A 64 16.37 8.39 30.05
CA SER A 64 17.35 7.31 30.14
C SER A 64 18.14 7.15 28.84
N ALA A 65 19.31 6.51 28.94
CA ALA A 65 20.11 6.15 27.77
C ALA A 65 19.34 5.22 26.82
N ASP A 66 18.58 4.26 27.37
CA ASP A 66 17.76 3.34 26.56
C ASP A 66 16.67 4.07 25.78
N THR A 67 15.93 5.00 26.42
CA THR A 67 14.94 5.82 25.72
C THR A 67 15.58 6.67 24.63
N ARG A 68 16.76 7.25 24.91
CA ARG A 68 17.51 8.02 23.92
C ARG A 68 17.93 7.17 22.73
N ASN A 69 18.38 5.94 22.96
CA ASN A 69 18.76 5.00 21.90
C ASN A 69 17.55 4.57 21.07
N ILE A 70 16.38 4.38 21.70
CA ILE A 70 15.13 4.09 21.01
C ILE A 70 14.73 5.26 20.09
N LEU A 71 14.64 6.47 20.63
CA LEU A 71 14.29 7.67 19.85
C LEU A 71 15.32 8.02 18.77
N GLY A 72 16.59 7.67 19.00
CA GLY A 72 17.70 7.96 18.10
C GLY A 72 18.01 6.86 17.06
N ASN A 73 17.24 5.76 17.01
CA ASN A 73 17.54 4.66 16.08
C ASN A 73 17.41 5.13 14.62
N ARG A 74 18.56 5.17 13.93
CA ARG A 74 18.66 5.72 12.56
C ARG A 74 17.86 4.94 11.52
N GLU A 75 17.74 3.63 11.65
CA GLU A 75 16.97 2.82 10.69
C GLU A 75 15.46 3.06 10.86
N VAL A 76 14.99 3.17 12.10
CA VAL A 76 13.58 3.51 12.40
C VAL A 76 13.25 4.92 11.90
N LEU A 77 14.12 5.89 12.17
CA LEU A 77 13.95 7.26 11.69
C LEU A 77 13.96 7.36 10.17
N ALA A 78 14.79 6.55 9.49
CA ALA A 78 14.82 6.51 8.02
C ALA A 78 13.53 5.90 7.42
N ILE A 79 12.93 4.92 8.10
CA ILE A 79 11.61 4.37 7.71
C ILE A 79 10.52 5.41 7.88
N ASP A 80 10.50 6.11 9.01
CA ASP A 80 9.52 7.15 9.30
C ASP A 80 9.59 8.27 8.26
N GLN A 81 10.79 8.82 8.08
CA GLN A 81 11.10 9.96 7.21
C GLN A 81 11.34 9.59 5.74
N ASP A 82 10.82 8.44 5.29
CA ASP A 82 10.98 8.01 3.90
C ASP A 82 10.46 9.05 2.90
N SER A 83 11.25 9.32 1.87
CA SER A 83 10.98 10.39 0.90
C SER A 83 9.72 10.23 0.05
N LEU A 84 9.12 9.03 -0.02
CA LEU A 84 7.84 8.86 -0.71
C LEU A 84 6.67 9.45 0.09
N GLY A 85 6.84 9.68 1.40
CA GLY A 85 5.79 10.21 2.27
C GLY A 85 4.57 9.31 2.44
N ARG A 86 4.66 8.04 2.01
CA ARG A 86 3.54 7.09 2.03
C ARG A 86 3.24 6.60 3.44
N GLN A 87 1.97 6.38 3.74
CA GLN A 87 1.55 5.70 4.96
C GLN A 87 1.65 4.17 4.77
N GLY A 88 2.07 3.46 5.81
CA GLY A 88 1.94 2.01 5.85
C GLY A 88 0.49 1.58 6.02
N VAL A 89 0.15 0.40 5.49
CA VAL A 89 -1.20 -0.16 5.54
C VAL A 89 -1.17 -1.59 6.05
N LYS A 90 -2.27 -2.04 6.66
CA LYS A 90 -2.43 -3.45 7.04
C LYS A 90 -2.56 -4.31 5.77
N VAL A 91 -1.73 -5.33 5.65
CA VAL A 91 -1.70 -6.23 4.49
C VAL A 91 -2.10 -7.67 4.83
N ALA A 92 -2.03 -8.07 6.10
CA ALA A 92 -2.49 -9.38 6.55
C ALA A 92 -2.98 -9.37 8.00
N GLU A 93 -3.93 -10.26 8.30
CA GLU A 93 -4.41 -10.60 9.65
C GLU A 93 -5.09 -11.98 9.62
N ASP A 94 -4.29 -13.04 9.50
CA ASP A 94 -4.82 -14.42 9.37
C ASP A 94 -5.51 -14.89 10.67
N HIS A 95 -5.03 -14.38 11.81
CA HIS A 95 -5.62 -14.59 13.13
C HIS A 95 -5.90 -13.24 13.76
N THR A 96 -7.06 -13.09 14.39
CA THR A 96 -7.47 -11.85 15.04
C THR A 96 -6.41 -11.35 16.01
N GLY A 97 -5.93 -10.11 15.79
CA GLY A 97 -4.91 -9.47 16.60
C GLY A 97 -3.46 -9.82 16.22
N GLN A 98 -3.22 -10.65 15.21
CA GLN A 98 -1.88 -10.93 14.66
C GLN A 98 -1.78 -10.29 13.28
N GLN A 99 -1.17 -9.11 13.21
CA GLN A 99 -1.30 -8.21 12.07
C GLN A 99 0.04 -7.97 11.39
N VAL A 100 0.01 -7.79 10.08
CA VAL A 100 1.16 -7.33 9.29
C VAL A 100 0.80 -6.01 8.64
N TYR A 101 1.63 -4.99 8.87
CA TYR A 101 1.57 -3.70 8.19
C TYR A 101 2.78 -3.55 7.28
N SER A 102 2.58 -2.95 6.11
CA SER A 102 3.61 -2.71 5.11
C SER A 102 3.61 -1.26 4.67
N LYS A 103 4.79 -0.64 4.62
CA LYS A 103 5.02 0.69 4.04
C LYS A 103 5.97 0.56 2.86
N VAL A 104 5.54 1.07 1.71
CA VAL A 104 6.39 1.17 0.50
C VAL A 104 7.42 2.27 0.72
N LEU A 105 8.70 1.94 0.53
CA LEU A 105 9.82 2.86 0.70
C LEU A 105 10.41 3.28 -0.65
N ALA A 106 11.15 4.39 -0.66
CA ALA A 106 11.87 4.86 -1.82
C ALA A 106 12.94 3.85 -2.30
N GLY A 107 13.21 3.84 -3.60
CA GLY A 107 14.26 3.02 -4.22
C GLY A 107 13.79 1.72 -4.86
N GLY A 108 12.48 1.44 -4.91
CA GLY A 108 11.89 0.26 -5.54
C GLY A 108 12.18 -1.04 -4.77
N GLY A 109 11.24 -1.98 -4.75
CA GLY A 109 11.43 -3.29 -4.12
C GLY A 109 11.64 -3.29 -2.60
N ARG A 110 11.57 -2.13 -1.95
CA ARG A 110 11.83 -1.94 -0.51
C ARG A 110 10.53 -1.75 0.26
N ARG A 111 10.42 -2.41 1.40
CA ARG A 111 9.28 -2.35 2.32
C ARG A 111 9.77 -2.26 3.75
N ALA A 112 9.19 -1.35 4.53
CA ALA A 112 9.18 -1.52 5.98
C ALA A 112 7.97 -2.37 6.36
N VAL A 113 8.13 -3.25 7.34
CA VAL A 113 7.09 -4.17 7.76
C VAL A 113 7.00 -4.19 9.28
N VAL A 114 5.79 -4.01 9.81
CA VAL A 114 5.51 -4.23 11.23
C VAL A 114 4.68 -5.51 11.37
N ALA A 115 5.23 -6.51 12.05
CA ALA A 115 4.48 -7.65 12.56
C ALA A 115 4.03 -7.33 14.00
N LEU A 116 2.74 -7.07 14.18
CA LEU A 116 2.14 -6.61 15.44
C LEU A 116 1.29 -7.72 16.07
N ASN A 117 1.61 -8.09 17.30
CA ASN A 117 0.81 -9.02 18.09
C ASN A 117 0.03 -8.25 19.17
N ARG A 118 -1.28 -8.10 18.97
CA ARG A 118 -2.20 -7.47 19.93
C ARG A 118 -2.74 -8.44 20.98
N THR A 119 -2.42 -9.73 20.88
CA THR A 119 -2.99 -10.77 21.73
C THR A 119 -2.27 -10.84 23.10
N GLY A 120 -2.85 -11.62 24.02
CA GLY A 120 -2.29 -11.84 25.37
C GLY A 120 -1.18 -12.89 25.44
N SER A 121 -0.80 -13.52 24.32
CA SER A 121 0.22 -14.57 24.26
C SER A 121 1.18 -14.33 23.09
N ALA A 122 2.42 -14.80 23.22
CA ALA A 122 3.37 -14.76 22.10
C ALA A 122 2.85 -15.62 20.92
N ALA A 123 3.17 -15.21 19.70
CA ALA A 123 2.70 -15.88 18.49
C ALA A 123 3.71 -15.70 17.35
N ASP A 124 3.69 -16.66 16.42
CA ASP A 124 4.43 -16.55 15.17
C ASP A 124 3.56 -15.85 14.13
N ILE A 125 4.07 -14.77 13.54
CA ILE A 125 3.38 -13.98 12.53
C ILE A 125 4.12 -14.12 11.21
N THR A 126 3.40 -14.50 10.15
CA THR A 126 3.98 -14.71 8.82
C THR A 126 3.79 -13.47 7.94
N VAL A 127 4.91 -12.93 7.46
CA VAL A 127 4.97 -11.86 6.46
C VAL A 127 5.11 -12.50 5.08
N ARG A 128 4.05 -12.50 4.26
CA ARG A 128 4.11 -13.01 2.88
C ARG A 128 4.59 -11.93 1.93
N PHE A 129 5.57 -12.23 1.08
CA PHE A 129 6.12 -11.24 0.14
C PHE A 129 5.11 -10.82 -0.92
N ALA A 130 4.19 -11.70 -1.32
CA ALA A 130 3.08 -11.35 -2.21
C ALA A 130 2.18 -10.25 -1.61
N ASP A 131 1.86 -10.33 -0.31
CA ASP A 131 1.05 -9.30 0.38
C ASP A 131 1.79 -7.95 0.46
N LEU A 132 3.13 -7.98 0.43
CA LEU A 132 3.97 -6.78 0.33
C LEU A 132 4.08 -6.24 -1.10
N GLY A 133 3.57 -6.96 -2.10
CA GLY A 133 3.79 -6.65 -3.50
C GLY A 133 5.21 -6.90 -3.98
N LEU A 134 5.90 -7.91 -3.42
CA LEU A 134 7.24 -8.35 -3.82
C LEU A 134 7.21 -9.75 -4.44
N ALA A 135 8.09 -9.98 -5.42
CA ALA A 135 8.27 -11.24 -6.15
C ALA A 135 9.65 -11.84 -5.88
N GLY A 136 9.70 -13.16 -5.99
CA GLY A 136 10.96 -13.91 -5.95
C GLY A 136 11.67 -13.80 -4.61
N THR A 137 12.99 -13.87 -4.65
CA THR A 137 13.82 -13.80 -3.45
C THR A 137 13.83 -12.39 -2.87
N ALA A 138 13.57 -12.27 -1.57
CA ALA A 138 13.74 -11.03 -0.81
C ALA A 138 14.60 -11.26 0.43
N SER A 139 15.44 -10.27 0.76
CA SER A 139 16.21 -10.22 2.00
C SER A 139 15.38 -9.59 3.12
N VAL A 140 15.60 -10.05 4.34
CA VAL A 140 14.90 -9.58 5.55
C VAL A 140 15.93 -9.10 6.56
N ARG A 141 15.68 -7.94 7.16
CA ARG A 141 16.50 -7.33 8.20
C ARG A 141 15.64 -6.97 9.41
N ASP A 142 16.09 -7.33 10.60
CA ASP A 142 15.56 -6.82 11.86
C ASP A 142 16.12 -5.42 12.14
N VAL A 143 15.24 -4.43 12.20
CA VAL A 143 15.60 -3.02 12.35
C VAL A 143 16.06 -2.69 13.78
N TRP A 144 15.50 -3.35 14.79
CA TRP A 144 15.86 -3.07 16.18
C TRP A 144 17.15 -3.76 16.59
N ASN A 145 17.39 -4.96 16.05
CA ASN A 145 18.59 -5.74 16.31
C ASN A 145 19.73 -5.44 15.32
N ALA A 146 19.49 -4.60 14.31
CA ALA A 146 20.42 -4.27 13.24
C ALA A 146 21.01 -5.52 12.55
N ALA A 147 20.19 -6.57 12.41
CA ALA A 147 20.62 -7.90 12.02
C ALA A 147 19.99 -8.33 10.69
N ASP A 148 20.81 -8.81 9.76
CA ASP A 148 20.32 -9.42 8.53
C ASP A 148 19.90 -10.86 8.81
N LEU A 149 18.64 -11.18 8.54
CA LEU A 149 18.02 -12.48 8.85
C LEU A 149 18.09 -13.46 7.67
N GLY A 150 18.77 -13.07 6.59
CA GLY A 150 18.91 -13.84 5.36
C GLY A 150 17.83 -13.52 4.33
N SER A 151 17.73 -14.38 3.31
CA SER A 151 16.78 -14.22 2.20
C SER A 151 15.92 -15.47 2.03
N THR A 152 14.65 -15.26 1.69
CA THR A 152 13.68 -16.33 1.41
C THR A 152 12.90 -15.97 0.13
N THR A 153 12.00 -16.83 -0.34
CA THR A 153 11.30 -16.63 -1.64
C THR A 153 9.81 -16.35 -1.54
N THR A 154 9.17 -16.70 -0.43
CA THR A 154 7.70 -16.60 -0.29
C THR A 154 7.27 -15.71 0.87
N GLY A 155 8.08 -15.64 1.92
CA GLY A 155 7.78 -14.88 3.11
C GLY A 155 8.76 -15.15 4.24
N TYR A 156 8.51 -14.52 5.38
CA TYR A 156 9.29 -14.65 6.60
C TYR A 156 8.37 -14.73 7.80
N THR A 157 8.55 -15.76 8.63
CA THR A 157 7.79 -15.93 9.88
C THR A 157 8.64 -15.47 11.04
N VAL A 158 8.09 -14.57 11.86
CA VAL A 158 8.78 -13.98 13.00
C VAL A 158 7.99 -14.23 14.29
N HIS A 159 8.71 -14.58 15.36
CA HIS A 159 8.13 -14.72 16.69
C HIS A 159 7.90 -13.34 17.32
N VAL A 160 6.66 -13.04 17.69
CA VAL A 160 6.27 -11.74 18.26
C VAL A 160 5.66 -11.94 19.65
N PRO A 161 6.27 -11.37 20.71
CA PRO A 161 5.71 -11.42 22.06
C PRO A 161 4.31 -10.80 22.17
N ALA A 162 3.59 -11.16 23.23
CA ALA A 162 2.28 -10.59 23.51
C ALA A 162 2.33 -9.06 23.61
N GLN A 163 1.44 -8.36 22.90
CA GLN A 163 1.31 -6.89 22.93
C GLN A 163 2.55 -6.13 22.44
N GLU A 164 3.40 -6.78 21.64
CA GLU A 164 4.61 -6.19 21.06
C GLU A 164 4.59 -6.22 19.53
N ALA A 165 5.59 -5.59 18.92
CA ALA A 165 5.81 -5.58 17.49
C ALA A 165 7.27 -5.85 17.13
N VAL A 166 7.48 -6.50 15.98
CA VAL A 166 8.78 -6.56 15.32
C VAL A 166 8.74 -5.67 14.08
N LEU A 167 9.76 -4.82 13.93
CA LEU A 167 9.95 -3.95 12.77
C LEU A 167 11.04 -4.55 11.87
N LEU A 168 10.67 -4.85 10.64
CA LEU A 168 11.53 -5.45 9.64
C LEU A 168 11.71 -4.49 8.46
N MET A 169 12.83 -4.63 7.77
CA MET A 169 13.00 -4.15 6.41
C MET A 169 13.07 -5.35 5.48
N VAL A 170 12.25 -5.34 4.42
CA VAL A 170 12.22 -6.38 3.40
C VAL A 170 12.61 -5.75 2.06
N THR A 171 13.62 -6.33 1.40
CA THR A 171 14.09 -5.85 0.10
C THR A 171 14.05 -6.99 -0.91
N GLY A 172 13.27 -6.83 -1.97
CA GLY A 172 13.11 -7.81 -3.03
C GLY A 172 12.87 -7.15 -4.38
N THR A 173 12.30 -7.90 -5.31
CA THR A 173 11.86 -7.35 -6.60
C THR A 173 10.40 -6.93 -6.48
N ASP A 174 10.03 -5.72 -6.89
CA ASP A 174 8.61 -5.36 -6.95
C ASP A 174 7.87 -6.34 -7.88
N GLN A 175 6.73 -6.88 -7.42
CA GLN A 175 5.83 -7.54 -8.37
C GLN A 175 5.34 -6.49 -9.37
N PRO A 176 5.22 -6.84 -10.67
CA PRO A 176 4.42 -6.06 -11.59
C PRO A 176 3.00 -5.98 -11.00
N GLY A 177 2.61 -4.78 -10.57
CA GLY A 177 1.38 -4.60 -9.79
C GLY A 177 1.47 -4.98 -8.29
N GLY A 178 2.61 -4.87 -7.63
CA GLY A 178 2.65 -5.05 -6.16
C GLY A 178 1.77 -4.03 -5.43
N GLY A 179 0.88 -4.50 -4.56
CA GLY A 179 -0.15 -3.70 -3.86
C GLY A 179 0.37 -2.47 -3.13
N GLY A 180 -0.42 -1.38 -3.18
CA GLY A 180 -0.15 -0.12 -2.49
C GLY A 180 0.37 1.02 -3.37
N ARG A 181 0.43 0.86 -4.70
CA ARG A 181 0.68 1.98 -5.62
C ARG A 181 -0.62 2.77 -5.79
N VAL A 182 -0.61 3.99 -5.26
CA VAL A 182 -1.59 5.04 -5.53
C VAL A 182 -0.96 5.96 -6.54
N GLY A 183 -1.67 6.25 -7.62
CA GLY A 183 -1.27 7.25 -8.60
C GLY A 183 -2.08 7.17 -9.89
N ALA A 184 -1.64 7.97 -10.86
CA ALA A 184 -2.28 8.03 -12.17
C ALA A 184 -1.99 6.77 -12.99
N ILE A 185 -2.99 6.29 -13.74
CA ILE A 185 -2.79 5.28 -14.79
C ILE A 185 -2.76 6.01 -16.12
N VAL A 186 -1.58 6.14 -16.72
CA VAL A 186 -1.35 6.93 -17.93
C VAL A 186 -1.28 6.02 -19.15
N GLY A 187 -2.11 6.27 -20.16
CA GLY A 187 -2.08 5.56 -21.44
C GLY A 187 -0.86 5.95 -22.26
N LYS A 188 -0.08 4.96 -22.72
CA LYS A 188 1.18 5.17 -23.44
C LYS A 188 0.98 5.94 -24.74
N GLN A 189 -0.06 5.62 -25.50
CA GLN A 189 -0.33 6.27 -26.79
C GLN A 189 -0.80 7.73 -26.63
N SER A 190 -1.66 8.00 -25.65
CA SER A 190 -2.34 9.28 -25.51
C SER A 190 -1.61 10.26 -24.57
N GLY A 191 -0.79 9.75 -23.65
CA GLY A 191 -0.27 10.53 -22.52
C GLY A 191 -1.34 10.99 -21.53
N ARG A 192 -2.55 10.42 -21.63
CA ARG A 192 -3.73 10.79 -20.82
C ARG A 192 -4.03 9.75 -19.75
N CYS A 193 -4.70 10.19 -18.70
CA CYS A 193 -4.98 9.40 -17.52
C CYS A 193 -6.31 8.65 -17.63
N LEU A 194 -6.36 7.44 -17.08
CA LEU A 194 -7.60 6.72 -16.80
C LEU A 194 -8.43 7.57 -15.81
N ASP A 195 -9.61 7.97 -16.26
CA ASP A 195 -10.41 9.01 -15.64
C ASP A 195 -11.86 8.54 -15.49
N ILE A 196 -12.48 8.90 -14.37
CA ILE A 196 -13.92 8.78 -14.19
C ILE A 196 -14.58 10.12 -14.45
N ASP A 197 -15.46 10.13 -15.44
CA ASP A 197 -16.08 11.33 -15.99
C ASP A 197 -16.75 12.17 -14.91
N HIS A 198 -16.43 13.47 -14.91
CA HIS A 198 -16.95 14.46 -13.98
C HIS A 198 -16.82 14.09 -12.48
N SER A 199 -15.82 13.28 -12.11
CA SER A 199 -15.68 12.74 -10.74
C SER A 199 -16.92 12.01 -10.22
N SER A 200 -17.70 11.40 -11.13
CA SER A 200 -18.88 10.62 -10.76
C SER A 200 -18.51 9.45 -9.84
N THR A 201 -19.35 9.20 -8.84
CA THR A 201 -19.28 8.02 -7.97
C THR A 201 -20.45 7.05 -8.22
N THR A 202 -21.21 7.23 -9.30
CA THR A 202 -22.34 6.36 -9.64
C THR A 202 -21.85 5.04 -10.24
N ASN A 203 -22.35 3.91 -9.73
CA ASN A 203 -22.06 2.59 -10.28
C ASN A 203 -22.44 2.51 -11.77
N GLY A 204 -21.57 1.91 -12.56
CA GLY A 204 -21.73 1.81 -14.02
C GLY A 204 -21.21 3.01 -14.79
N THR A 205 -20.65 4.04 -14.14
CA THR A 205 -19.98 5.12 -14.88
C THR A 205 -18.77 4.55 -15.63
N GLN A 206 -18.78 4.65 -16.95
CA GLN A 206 -17.69 4.14 -17.80
C GLN A 206 -16.45 5.02 -17.70
N ALA A 207 -15.30 4.38 -17.52
CA ALA A 207 -14.01 5.06 -17.53
C ALA A 207 -13.68 5.60 -18.93
N GLN A 208 -12.86 6.64 -18.94
CA GLN A 208 -12.36 7.29 -20.15
C GLN A 208 -10.89 7.64 -19.99
N ILE A 209 -10.27 8.15 -21.06
CA ILE A 209 -9.03 8.93 -20.91
C ILE A 209 -9.34 10.42 -20.85
N TRP A 210 -8.61 11.12 -19.98
CA TRP A 210 -8.66 12.58 -19.86
C TRP A 210 -7.27 13.13 -19.55
N ASP A 211 -7.04 14.42 -19.83
CA ASP A 211 -5.81 15.09 -19.44
C ASP A 211 -5.52 14.89 -17.94
N CYS A 212 -4.28 14.50 -17.64
CA CYS A 212 -3.84 14.21 -16.28
C CYS A 212 -3.83 15.48 -15.43
N ASN A 213 -4.60 15.49 -14.35
CA ASN A 213 -4.81 16.68 -13.51
C ASN A 213 -4.63 16.42 -12.01
N GLY A 214 -4.37 15.18 -11.62
CA GLY A 214 -4.09 14.81 -10.22
C GLY A 214 -5.33 14.70 -9.32
N GLN A 215 -6.53 14.96 -9.83
CA GLN A 215 -7.77 14.87 -9.05
C GLN A 215 -8.11 13.42 -8.66
N ALA A 216 -8.93 13.28 -7.62
CA ALA A 216 -9.27 11.99 -7.01
C ALA A 216 -9.89 10.97 -7.98
N ASN A 217 -10.55 11.43 -9.04
CA ASN A 217 -11.15 10.60 -10.10
C ASN A 217 -10.12 10.01 -11.08
N GLN A 218 -8.84 10.37 -10.94
CA GLN A 218 -7.69 9.84 -11.68
C GLN A 218 -6.66 9.17 -10.76
N GLN A 219 -6.91 9.16 -9.44
CA GLN A 219 -6.02 8.53 -8.46
C GLN A 219 -6.45 7.09 -8.23
N TRP A 220 -5.72 6.16 -8.83
CA TRP A 220 -6.00 4.73 -8.76
C TRP A 220 -5.05 4.05 -7.78
N THR A 221 -5.61 3.20 -6.94
CA THR A 221 -4.86 2.33 -6.03
C THR A 221 -4.92 0.91 -6.56
N TYR A 222 -3.77 0.33 -6.88
CA TYR A 222 -3.70 -1.10 -7.14
C TYR A 222 -3.50 -1.85 -5.82
N THR A 223 -4.45 -2.69 -5.43
CA THR A 223 -4.49 -3.38 -4.13
C THR A 223 -3.84 -4.76 -4.19
N GLY A 224 -3.50 -5.33 -3.03
CA GLY A 224 -3.05 -6.73 -2.95
C GLY A 224 -4.10 -7.75 -3.42
N GLY A 225 -5.38 -7.36 -3.44
CA GLY A 225 -6.48 -8.15 -4.02
C GLY A 225 -6.59 -8.04 -5.54
N GLN A 226 -5.58 -7.49 -6.22
CA GLN A 226 -5.57 -7.22 -7.66
C GLN A 226 -6.67 -6.27 -8.13
N GLN A 227 -7.20 -5.41 -7.26
CA GLN A 227 -8.22 -4.43 -7.66
C GLN A 227 -7.57 -3.10 -8.00
N LEU A 228 -8.08 -2.43 -9.03
CA LEU A 228 -7.81 -1.02 -9.31
C LEU A 228 -8.94 -0.20 -8.69
N SER A 229 -8.69 0.41 -7.54
CA SER A 229 -9.71 1.19 -6.82
C SER A 229 -9.48 2.70 -6.94
N VAL A 230 -10.56 3.47 -6.90
CA VAL A 230 -10.57 4.94 -7.00
C VAL A 230 -11.39 5.53 -5.84
N TYR A 231 -11.27 6.83 -5.60
CA TYR A 231 -11.91 7.55 -4.49
C TYR A 231 -11.59 6.94 -3.11
N GLY A 232 -10.34 6.54 -2.92
CA GLY A 232 -9.87 5.99 -1.65
C GLY A 232 -10.36 4.59 -1.31
N GLY A 233 -10.76 3.81 -2.32
CA GLY A 233 -11.07 2.38 -2.16
C GLY A 233 -12.55 2.03 -2.19
N GLY A 234 -13.45 3.02 -2.27
CA GLY A 234 -14.90 2.78 -2.30
C GLY A 234 -15.41 2.26 -3.65
N LYS A 235 -14.68 2.51 -4.74
CA LYS A 235 -15.03 2.08 -6.09
C LYS A 235 -13.89 1.32 -6.74
N CYS A 236 -14.22 0.30 -7.52
CA CYS A 236 -13.29 -0.54 -8.24
C CYS A 236 -13.55 -0.45 -9.74
N LEU A 237 -12.48 -0.47 -10.55
CA LEU A 237 -12.58 -0.70 -11.98
C LEU A 237 -13.17 -2.10 -12.21
N ASP A 238 -14.19 -2.17 -13.05
CA ASP A 238 -15.08 -3.32 -13.16
C ASP A 238 -15.36 -3.59 -14.65
N ALA A 239 -15.18 -4.84 -15.07
CA ALA A 239 -15.68 -5.29 -16.36
C ALA A 239 -17.20 -5.52 -16.26
N LEU A 240 -17.97 -4.59 -16.85
CA LEU A 240 -19.42 -4.49 -16.65
C LEU A 240 -20.12 -5.84 -16.86
N ASN A 241 -20.97 -6.21 -15.90
CA ASN A 241 -21.76 -7.45 -15.90
C ASN A 241 -20.91 -8.73 -16.06
N GLN A 242 -19.66 -8.72 -15.60
CA GLN A 242 -18.72 -9.83 -15.76
C GLN A 242 -18.47 -10.21 -17.23
N GLY A 243 -18.56 -9.24 -18.15
CA GLY A 243 -18.37 -9.46 -19.57
C GLY A 243 -16.97 -9.99 -19.91
N THR A 244 -16.91 -10.99 -20.78
CA THR A 244 -15.67 -11.66 -21.21
C THR A 244 -15.41 -11.53 -22.71
N THR A 245 -16.15 -10.66 -23.40
CA THR A 245 -16.04 -10.45 -24.85
C THR A 245 -15.46 -9.08 -25.18
N ALA A 246 -14.89 -8.97 -26.39
CA ALA A 246 -14.37 -7.71 -26.91
C ALA A 246 -15.46 -6.62 -26.92
N GLY A 247 -15.12 -5.43 -26.45
CA GLY A 247 -16.04 -4.30 -26.32
C GLY A 247 -16.79 -4.23 -24.98
N THR A 248 -16.56 -5.19 -24.06
CA THR A 248 -17.08 -5.07 -22.68
C THR A 248 -16.61 -3.74 -22.08
N GLN A 249 -17.51 -2.99 -21.46
CA GLN A 249 -17.19 -1.68 -20.89
C GLN A 249 -16.39 -1.82 -19.59
N ALA A 250 -15.35 -1.00 -19.44
CA ALA A 250 -14.68 -0.82 -18.15
C ALA A 250 -15.37 0.33 -17.40
N VAL A 251 -16.02 0.02 -16.28
CA VAL A 251 -16.79 0.97 -15.48
C VAL A 251 -16.24 1.05 -14.06
N ILE A 252 -16.76 1.96 -13.24
CA ILE A 252 -16.64 1.84 -11.78
C ILE A 252 -17.85 1.17 -11.16
N TRP A 253 -17.60 0.36 -10.14
CA TRP A 253 -18.63 -0.25 -9.30
C TRP A 253 -18.17 -0.28 -7.84
N ASP A 254 -19.09 -0.47 -6.91
CA ASP A 254 -18.73 -0.80 -5.52
C ASP A 254 -17.81 -2.04 -5.50
N CYS A 255 -16.72 -1.95 -4.75
CA CYS A 255 -15.79 -3.06 -4.63
C CYS A 255 -16.47 -4.25 -3.95
N ASN A 256 -16.53 -5.40 -4.64
CA ASN A 256 -17.27 -6.58 -4.21
C ASN A 256 -16.44 -7.88 -4.21
N GLY A 257 -15.15 -7.79 -4.56
CA GLY A 257 -14.21 -8.91 -4.54
C GLY A 257 -14.35 -9.91 -5.69
N GLN A 258 -15.29 -9.70 -6.62
CA GLN A 258 -15.50 -10.58 -7.78
C GLN A 258 -14.34 -10.49 -8.78
N ALA A 259 -14.18 -11.54 -9.59
CA ALA A 259 -13.07 -11.68 -10.53
C ALA A 259 -13.09 -10.63 -11.67
N ASN A 260 -14.25 -10.07 -12.03
CA ASN A 260 -14.38 -8.97 -13.00
C ASN A 260 -13.83 -7.63 -12.50
N GLN A 261 -13.54 -7.52 -11.19
CA GLN A 261 -12.88 -6.36 -10.59
C GLN A 261 -11.39 -6.58 -10.33
N GLN A 262 -10.86 -7.73 -10.75
CA GLN A 262 -9.47 -8.09 -10.58
C GLN A 262 -8.72 -7.90 -11.90
N TRP A 263 -7.53 -7.31 -11.83
CA TRP A 263 -6.76 -6.85 -12.97
C TRP A 263 -5.30 -7.20 -12.80
N THR A 264 -4.70 -7.96 -13.71
CA THR A 264 -3.24 -8.14 -13.73
C THR A 264 -2.58 -6.93 -14.39
N VAL A 265 -1.79 -6.17 -13.63
CA VAL A 265 -0.95 -5.07 -14.16
C VAL A 265 0.41 -5.65 -14.59
N GLY A 266 0.57 -5.88 -15.90
CA GLY A 266 1.75 -6.54 -16.47
C GLY A 266 2.98 -5.65 -16.55
N ALA A 267 4.17 -6.26 -16.50
CA ALA A 267 5.46 -5.57 -16.70
C ALA A 267 5.63 -5.02 -18.14
N ASP A 268 4.85 -5.55 -19.07
CA ASP A 268 4.76 -5.08 -20.46
C ASP A 268 3.89 -3.83 -20.61
N GLY A 269 3.29 -3.34 -19.52
CA GLY A 269 2.42 -2.17 -19.49
C GLY A 269 0.94 -2.49 -19.75
N ALA A 270 0.58 -3.71 -20.12
CA ALA A 270 -0.82 -4.06 -20.34
C ALA A 270 -1.52 -4.38 -19.01
N ILE A 271 -2.73 -3.84 -18.84
CA ILE A 271 -3.63 -4.14 -17.72
C ILE A 271 -4.67 -5.13 -18.21
N ARG A 272 -4.76 -6.31 -17.59
CA ARG A 272 -5.59 -7.43 -18.08
C ARG A 272 -6.64 -7.83 -17.07
N GLY A 273 -7.90 -7.99 -17.49
CA GLY A 273 -8.93 -8.52 -16.61
C GLY A 273 -8.60 -9.97 -16.22
N VAL A 274 -8.57 -10.28 -14.93
CA VAL A 274 -8.25 -11.64 -14.44
C VAL A 274 -9.30 -12.65 -14.91
N GLN A 275 -10.58 -12.25 -14.94
CA GLN A 275 -11.66 -13.15 -15.39
C GLN A 275 -11.66 -13.39 -16.90
N SER A 276 -11.43 -12.35 -17.70
CA SER A 276 -11.63 -12.40 -19.16
C SER A 276 -10.35 -12.67 -19.94
N GLY A 277 -9.19 -12.36 -19.36
CA GLY A 277 -7.90 -12.34 -20.06
C GLY A 277 -7.76 -11.20 -21.08
N LEU A 278 -8.75 -10.31 -21.19
CA LEU A 278 -8.75 -9.18 -22.12
C LEU A 278 -8.01 -7.98 -21.55
N CYS A 279 -7.46 -7.15 -22.43
CA CYS A 279 -6.70 -5.95 -22.08
C CYS A 279 -7.61 -4.72 -21.95
N LEU A 280 -7.27 -3.84 -21.01
CA LEU A 280 -7.83 -2.50 -20.89
C LEU A 280 -7.39 -1.68 -22.12
N ASP A 281 -8.37 -1.15 -22.86
CA ASP A 281 -8.17 -0.60 -24.20
C ASP A 281 -8.83 0.78 -24.33
N ALA A 282 -8.04 1.78 -24.75
CA ALA A 282 -8.59 3.05 -25.23
C ALA A 282 -9.21 2.85 -26.62
N THR A 283 -10.54 2.82 -26.67
CA THR A 283 -11.33 2.33 -27.80
C THR A 283 -10.91 2.97 -29.12
N GLY A 284 -10.68 2.13 -30.13
CA GLY A 284 -10.34 2.58 -31.49
C GLY A 284 -8.96 3.24 -31.60
N ALA A 285 -8.11 3.10 -30.58
CA ALA A 285 -6.83 3.77 -30.47
C ALA A 285 -6.94 5.31 -30.60
N HIS A 286 -8.09 5.86 -30.20
CA HIS A 286 -8.29 7.30 -30.12
C HIS A 286 -7.55 7.87 -28.90
N THR A 287 -7.07 9.10 -29.03
CA THR A 287 -6.26 9.75 -28.01
C THR A 287 -6.93 10.96 -27.37
N ALA A 288 -8.10 11.41 -27.86
CA ALA A 288 -8.78 12.60 -27.37
C ALA A 288 -9.44 12.37 -25.99
N ASN A 289 -9.61 13.46 -25.22
CA ASN A 289 -10.40 13.47 -23.99
C ASN A 289 -11.79 12.86 -24.23
N GLY A 290 -12.23 12.03 -23.29
CA GLY A 290 -13.53 11.36 -23.37
C GLY A 290 -13.53 10.05 -24.16
N THR A 291 -12.40 9.66 -24.76
CA THR A 291 -12.27 8.33 -25.38
C THR A 291 -12.54 7.25 -24.32
N LYS A 292 -13.52 6.39 -24.58
CA LYS A 292 -14.00 5.40 -23.62
C LYS A 292 -13.08 4.19 -23.51
N ILE A 293 -13.06 3.60 -22.32
CA ILE A 293 -12.28 2.41 -22.02
C ILE A 293 -13.15 1.16 -22.12
N VAL A 294 -12.63 0.16 -22.82
CA VAL A 294 -13.24 -1.16 -23.00
C VAL A 294 -12.23 -2.26 -22.71
N LEU A 295 -12.72 -3.50 -22.68
CA LEU A 295 -11.90 -4.69 -22.73
C LEU A 295 -11.79 -5.16 -24.18
N TRP A 296 -10.58 -5.48 -24.62
CA TRP A 296 -10.33 -5.93 -25.98
C TRP A 296 -9.26 -7.05 -26.00
N PRO A 297 -9.23 -7.92 -27.03
CA PRO A 297 -8.14 -8.88 -27.20
C PRO A 297 -6.78 -8.19 -27.11
N CYS A 298 -5.91 -8.73 -26.27
CA CYS A 298 -4.58 -8.20 -26.05
C CYS A 298 -3.74 -8.29 -27.33
N GLY A 299 -3.11 -7.19 -27.72
CA GLY A 299 -2.17 -7.08 -28.82
C GLY A 299 -0.94 -6.28 -28.42
N THR A 300 -0.27 -5.70 -29.41
CA THR A 300 0.92 -4.86 -29.22
C THR A 300 0.64 -3.37 -29.44
N GLY A 301 -0.63 -2.98 -29.58
CA GLY A 301 -1.04 -1.60 -29.79
C GLY A 301 -0.79 -0.75 -28.54
N ASP A 302 -0.22 0.45 -28.72
CA ASP A 302 0.08 1.36 -27.61
C ASP A 302 -1.17 1.86 -26.87
N ASN A 303 -2.37 1.73 -27.47
CA ASN A 303 -3.66 2.04 -26.86
C ASN A 303 -4.06 1.07 -25.73
N GLN A 304 -3.35 -0.05 -25.60
CA GLN A 304 -3.52 -1.06 -24.55
C GLN A 304 -2.39 -1.06 -23.52
N LEU A 305 -1.43 -0.14 -23.66
CA LEU A 305 -0.28 -0.03 -22.78
C LEU A 305 -0.44 1.17 -21.84
N TRP A 306 -0.15 0.93 -20.57
CA TRP A 306 -0.43 1.83 -19.47
C TRP A 306 0.77 1.89 -18.51
N SER A 307 0.93 3.02 -17.84
CA SER A 307 1.91 3.21 -16.78
C SER A 307 1.18 3.65 -15.51
N LEU A 308 1.29 2.86 -14.45
CA LEU A 308 0.87 3.27 -13.12
C LEU A 308 2.01 4.07 -12.48
N GLN A 309 1.82 5.38 -12.37
CA GLN A 309 2.81 6.34 -11.84
C GLN A 309 2.77 6.44 -10.32
#